data_AF-A0A7S3DQK2-F1
#
_entry.id   AF-A0A7S3DQK2-F1
#
_cell.length_a   1.000
_cell.length_b   1.000
_cell.length_c   1.000
_cell.angle_alpha   90.00
_cell.angle_beta   90.00
_cell.angle_gamma   90.00
#
_symmetry.space_group_name_H-M   'P 1'
#
loop_
_entity.id
_entity.type
_entity.pdbx_description
1 polymer ?
#
loop_
_entity_poly.entity_id
_entity_poly.type
_entity_poly.pdbx_seq_one_letter_code
_entity_poly.pdbx_strand_id
1 'polypeptide(L)'
;DMIDHIHDELEKQQKAQLTKAGATTTKSLPLLPTDDFRLTVQVSLKCTACKYTRTKEEMYRHLSIDLPQDKDENHVAKLPESLDQFFQPEVREIRCEKCSDGTHAEQTMTIQQRPRMLILHLKRFVFVER
;
A
#
# COMPACT_ATOMS: atom_id res chain seq x y z
N ASP A 1 10.96 2.21 -3.58
CA ASP A 1 10.48 3.56 -3.94
C ASP A 1 11.29 4.63 -3.18
N MET A 2 11.47 5.83 -3.71
CA MET A 2 12.40 6.86 -3.17
C MET A 2 12.09 7.21 -1.70
N ILE A 3 10.81 7.30 -1.32
CA ILE A 3 10.41 7.65 0.05
C ILE A 3 10.76 6.55 1.07
N ASP A 4 10.67 5.28 0.66
CA ASP A 4 11.05 4.16 1.52
C ASP A 4 12.56 4.14 1.75
N HIS A 5 13.36 4.42 0.71
CA HIS A 5 14.81 4.55 0.86
C HIS A 5 15.19 5.70 1.81
N ILE A 6 14.53 6.85 1.69
CA ILE A 6 14.72 7.99 2.61
C ILE A 6 14.37 7.58 4.04
N HIS A 7 13.25 6.87 4.26
CA HIS A 7 12.89 6.41 5.60
C HIS A 7 13.95 5.47 6.19
N ASP A 8 14.42 4.49 5.41
CA ASP A 8 15.45 3.55 5.85
C ASP A 8 16.78 4.24 6.18
N GLU A 9 17.16 5.27 5.42
CA GLU A 9 18.35 6.08 5.70
C GLU A 9 18.19 6.90 6.99
N LEU A 10 17.05 7.56 7.18
CA LEU A 10 16.75 8.32 8.39
C LEU A 10 16.71 7.42 9.63
N GLU A 11 16.12 6.24 9.55
CA GLU A 11 16.14 5.25 10.63
C GLU A 11 17.57 4.85 11.00
N LYS A 12 18.41 4.53 10.00
CA LYS A 12 19.81 4.14 10.24
C LYS A 12 20.60 5.25 10.92
N GLN A 13 20.41 6.49 10.47
CA GLN A 13 21.06 7.66 11.07
C GLN A 13 20.60 7.88 12.52
N GLN A 14 19.30 7.76 12.80
CA GLN A 14 18.75 7.92 14.14
C GLN A 14 19.29 6.83 15.10
N LYS A 15 19.27 5.56 14.66
CA LYS A 15 19.82 4.42 15.43
C LYS A 15 21.31 4.64 15.74
N ALA A 16 22.10 5.10 14.77
CA ALA A 16 23.53 5.38 14.95
C ALA A 16 23.80 6.58 15.90
N GLN A 17 22.92 7.57 15.94
CA GLN A 17 23.04 8.69 16.88
C GLN A 17 22.72 8.26 18.32
N LEU A 18 21.73 7.40 18.51
CA LEU A 18 21.35 6.87 19.83
C LEU A 18 22.43 5.98 20.45
N THR A 19 23.07 5.12 19.64
CA THR A 19 24.19 4.29 20.11
C THR A 19 25.39 5.13 20.53
N LYS A 20 25.67 6.24 19.83
CA LYS A 20 26.73 7.19 20.19
C LYS A 20 26.40 8.03 21.43
N ALA A 21 25.13 8.32 21.67
CA ALA A 21 24.68 9.15 22.79
C ALA A 21 24.58 8.40 24.13
N GLY A 22 24.86 7.09 24.18
CA GLY A 22 24.83 6.30 25.42
C GLY A 22 23.46 6.28 26.12
N ALA A 23 22.37 6.47 25.35
CA ALA A 23 21.04 6.62 25.91
C ALA A 23 20.44 5.26 26.34
N THR A 24 20.32 5.04 27.66
CA THR A 24 19.73 3.84 28.29
C THR A 24 18.29 4.03 28.75
N THR A 25 17.57 5.06 28.30
CA THR A 25 16.24 5.40 28.85
C THR A 25 15.12 5.22 27.84
N THR A 26 14.04 4.61 28.32
CA THR A 26 12.72 4.30 27.75
C THR A 26 11.94 5.52 27.23
N LYS A 27 12.57 6.45 26.51
CA LYS A 27 11.87 7.50 25.75
C LYS A 27 11.57 6.95 24.36
N SER A 28 10.30 6.98 23.98
CA SER A 28 9.86 6.65 22.62
C SER A 28 10.71 7.42 21.60
N LEU A 29 11.22 6.70 20.61
CA LEU A 29 11.99 7.29 19.52
C LEU A 29 11.20 8.43 18.87
N PRO A 30 11.83 9.58 18.57
CA PRO A 30 11.16 10.64 17.83
C PRO A 30 10.71 10.09 16.48
N LEU A 31 9.47 10.41 16.09
CA LEU A 31 8.94 10.07 14.78
C LEU A 31 9.83 10.67 13.67
N LEU A 32 9.99 9.93 12.59
CA LEU A 32 10.67 10.40 11.40
C LEU A 32 9.72 11.28 10.58
N PRO A 33 10.22 12.26 9.82
CA PRO A 33 9.39 13.03 8.88
C PRO A 33 8.58 12.16 7.92
N THR A 34 9.12 10.97 7.58
CA THR A 34 8.46 10.01 6.70
C THR A 34 7.28 9.27 7.36
N ASP A 35 7.11 9.35 8.68
CA ASP A 35 5.95 8.78 9.38
C ASP A 35 4.65 9.56 9.10
N ASP A 36 4.74 10.82 8.68
CA ASP A 36 3.56 11.61 8.30
C ASP A 36 2.85 11.06 7.06
N PHE A 37 3.56 10.27 6.24
CA PHE A 37 3.02 9.64 5.04
C PHE A 37 2.50 8.22 5.27
N ARG A 38 2.56 7.72 6.51
CA ARG A 38 2.22 6.33 6.82
C ARG A 38 0.72 6.08 6.70
N LEU A 39 0.35 5.29 5.70
CA LEU A 39 -0.97 4.72 5.48
C LEU A 39 -0.92 3.24 5.83
N THR A 40 -1.77 2.79 6.73
CA THR A 40 -1.89 1.36 7.08
C THR A 40 -3.18 0.80 6.51
N VAL A 41 -3.06 -0.28 5.74
CA VAL A 41 -4.17 -0.95 5.06
C VAL A 41 -4.20 -2.42 5.46
N GLN A 42 -5.35 -2.90 5.90
CA GLN A 42 -5.59 -4.33 6.03
C GLN A 42 -5.96 -4.89 4.66
N VAL A 43 -5.15 -5.83 4.16
CA VAL A 43 -5.42 -6.59 2.95
C VAL A 43 -5.98 -7.94 3.36
N SER A 44 -7.15 -8.29 2.84
CA SER A 44 -7.83 -9.55 3.11
C SER A 44 -7.96 -10.36 1.82
N LEU A 45 -7.59 -11.64 1.88
CA LEU A 45 -7.73 -12.60 0.80
C LEU A 45 -8.74 -13.67 1.21
N LYS A 46 -9.87 -13.73 0.48
CA LYS A 46 -10.93 -14.71 0.71
C LYS A 46 -11.01 -15.68 -0.46
N CYS A 47 -10.72 -16.95 -0.19
CA CYS A 47 -10.82 -18.02 -1.19
C CYS A 47 -12.24 -18.07 -1.79
N THR A 48 -12.33 -18.10 -3.12
CA THR A 48 -13.64 -18.13 -3.79
C THR A 48 -14.34 -19.48 -3.66
N ALA A 49 -13.59 -20.58 -3.47
CA ALA A 49 -14.12 -21.93 -3.30
C ALA A 49 -14.58 -22.20 -1.84
N CYS A 50 -13.65 -22.27 -0.88
CA CYS A 50 -13.94 -22.68 0.50
C CYS A 50 -14.24 -21.52 1.46
N LYS A 51 -14.16 -20.26 0.99
CA LYS A 51 -14.39 -19.03 1.77
C LYS A 51 -13.42 -18.79 2.94
N TYR A 52 -12.38 -19.61 3.09
CA TYR A 52 -11.28 -19.32 4.02
C TYR A 52 -10.71 -17.94 3.73
N THR A 53 -10.50 -17.16 4.80
CA THR A 53 -10.02 -15.79 4.73
C THR A 53 -8.73 -15.66 5.53
N ARG A 54 -7.74 -14.98 4.96
CA ARG A 54 -6.54 -14.55 5.67
C ARG A 54 -6.34 -13.06 5.47
N THR A 55 -5.85 -12.40 6.50
CA THR A 55 -5.63 -10.95 6.51
C THR A 55 -4.19 -10.63 6.85
N LYS A 56 -3.67 -9.56 6.25
CA LYS A 56 -2.35 -9.02 6.54
C LYS A 56 -2.45 -7.51 6.60
N GLU A 57 -1.72 -6.91 7.53
CA GLU A 57 -1.53 -5.46 7.54
C GLU A 57 -0.37 -5.07 6.62
N GLU A 58 -0.61 -4.08 5.77
CA GLU A 58 0.36 -3.52 4.86
C GLU A 58 0.48 -2.02 5.07
N MET A 59 1.72 -1.53 5.07
CA MET A 59 2.04 -0.13 5.27
C MET A 59 2.53 0.46 3.94
N TYR A 60 1.97 1.62 3.61
CA TYR A 60 2.25 2.39 2.40
C TYR A 60 2.70 3.80 2.80
N ARG A 61 3.66 4.36 2.05
CA ARG A 61 4.04 5.79 2.14
C ARG A 61 3.61 6.62 0.93
N HIS A 62 3.17 5.94 -0.13
CA HIS A 62 2.61 6.51 -1.34
C HIS A 62 1.64 5.50 -1.95
N LEU A 63 0.70 5.98 -2.78
CA LEU A 63 -0.16 5.12 -3.59
C LEU A 63 0.13 5.38 -5.06
N SER A 64 0.36 4.31 -5.81
CA SER A 64 0.50 4.38 -7.27
C SER A 64 -0.85 4.10 -7.92
N ILE A 65 -1.51 5.16 -8.41
CA ILE A 65 -2.87 5.14 -8.91
C ILE A 65 -2.87 4.99 -10.43
N ASP A 66 -3.60 3.99 -10.93
CA ASP A 66 -3.88 3.82 -12.35
C ASP A 66 -4.91 4.85 -12.79
N LEU A 67 -4.64 5.53 -13.92
CA LEU A 67 -5.58 6.45 -14.52
C LEU A 67 -6.46 5.70 -15.53
N PRO A 68 -7.77 6.01 -15.61
CA PRO A 68 -8.63 5.55 -16.68
C PRO A 68 -7.98 5.80 -18.04
N GLN A 69 -7.89 4.75 -18.86
CA GLN A 69 -7.54 4.88 -20.26
C GLN A 69 -8.80 5.25 -21.01
N ASP A 70 -9.00 6.54 -21.25
CA ASP A 70 -10.15 7.00 -22.00
C ASP A 70 -10.06 6.54 -23.46
N LYS A 71 -11.11 5.85 -23.92
CA LYS A 71 -11.35 5.62 -25.36
C LYS A 71 -12.07 6.80 -26.01
N ASP A 72 -12.51 7.76 -25.21
CA ASP A 72 -13.35 8.89 -25.62
C ASP A 72 -12.63 10.18 -25.24
N GLU A 73 -12.20 10.98 -26.23
CA GLU A 73 -11.33 12.15 -26.02
C GLU A 73 -11.96 13.25 -25.13
N ASN A 74 -13.26 13.15 -24.85
CA ASN A 74 -14.00 14.09 -24.02
C ASN A 74 -14.17 13.65 -22.55
N HIS A 75 -13.77 12.44 -22.17
CA HIS A 75 -13.83 12.05 -20.76
C HIS A 75 -12.63 12.65 -20.01
N VAL A 76 -12.91 13.23 -18.85
CA VAL A 76 -11.89 13.75 -17.94
C VAL A 76 -11.87 12.83 -16.73
N ALA A 77 -10.93 11.89 -16.73
CA ALA A 77 -10.69 11.01 -15.59
C ALA A 77 -10.58 11.81 -14.28
N LYS A 78 -11.40 11.45 -13.28
CA LYS A 78 -11.37 12.10 -11.97
C LYS A 78 -10.55 11.29 -10.97
N LEU A 79 -9.71 12.00 -10.22
CA LEU A 79 -8.87 11.39 -9.19
C LEU A 79 -9.65 10.56 -8.14
N PRO A 80 -10.81 10.99 -7.62
CA PRO A 80 -11.60 10.17 -6.71
C PRO A 80 -12.03 8.84 -7.31
N GLU A 81 -12.43 8.82 -8.58
CA GLU A 81 -12.85 7.60 -9.28
C GLU A 81 -11.67 6.62 -9.42
N SER A 82 -10.47 7.13 -9.73
CA SER A 82 -9.25 6.32 -9.78
C SER A 82 -8.82 5.80 -8.40
N LEU A 83 -9.06 6.58 -7.35
CA LEU A 83 -8.75 6.16 -5.97
C LEU A 83 -9.75 5.11 -5.48
N ASP A 84 -11.03 5.26 -5.80
CA ASP A 84 -12.07 4.26 -5.52
C ASP A 84 -11.75 2.95 -6.23
N GLN A 85 -11.35 3.02 -7.50
CA GLN A 85 -10.90 1.87 -8.28
C GLN A 85 -9.70 1.16 -7.63
N PHE A 86 -8.75 1.90 -7.05
CA PHE A 86 -7.58 1.33 -6.38
C PHE A 86 -7.96 0.47 -5.16
N PHE A 87 -8.99 0.84 -4.41
CA PHE A 87 -9.46 0.10 -3.24
C PHE A 87 -10.60 -0.88 -3.55
N GLN A 88 -11.04 -0.97 -4.81
CA GLN A 88 -12.11 -1.86 -5.21
C GLN A 88 -11.71 -3.33 -5.00
N PRO A 89 -12.63 -4.19 -4.51
CA PRO A 89 -12.40 -5.63 -4.46
C PRO A 89 -12.05 -6.18 -5.85
N GLU A 90 -11.05 -7.06 -5.90
CA GLU A 90 -10.61 -7.68 -7.14
C GLU A 90 -10.33 -9.17 -6.92
N VAL A 91 -10.69 -10.01 -7.91
CA VAL A 91 -10.36 -11.43 -7.89
C VAL A 91 -8.95 -11.63 -8.44
N ARG A 92 -8.09 -12.29 -7.67
CA ARG A 92 -6.72 -12.63 -8.04
C ARG A 92 -6.55 -14.15 -8.12
N GLU A 93 -5.69 -14.60 -9.02
CA GLU A 93 -5.29 -16.01 -9.11
C GLU A 93 -4.30 -16.32 -7.97
N ILE A 94 -4.83 -16.87 -6.88
CA ILE A 94 -4.09 -17.20 -5.66
C ILE A 94 -4.58 -18.56 -5.17
N ARG A 95 -3.67 -19.53 -5.07
CA ARG A 95 -3.99 -20.86 -4.54
C ARG A 95 -4.27 -20.80 -3.04
N CYS A 96 -5.38 -21.44 -2.64
CA CYS A 96 -5.79 -21.54 -1.25
C CYS A 96 -4.92 -22.55 -0.48
N GLU A 97 -4.56 -22.22 0.74
CA GLU A 97 -3.81 -23.10 1.65
C GLU A 97 -4.70 -24.07 2.45
N LYS A 98 -6.03 -23.95 2.36
CA LYS A 98 -7.00 -24.75 3.13
C LYS A 98 -7.83 -25.72 2.29
N CYS A 99 -7.79 -25.64 0.97
CA CYS A 99 -8.51 -26.56 0.07
C CYS A 99 -7.77 -26.72 -1.26
N SER A 100 -7.91 -27.90 -1.88
CA SER A 100 -7.32 -28.22 -3.19
C SER A 100 -7.93 -27.40 -4.34
N ASP A 101 -9.20 -27.06 -4.24
CA ASP A 101 -9.97 -26.50 -5.38
C ASP A 101 -9.90 -24.97 -5.45
N GLY A 102 -9.25 -24.34 -4.46
CA GLY A 102 -9.14 -22.89 -4.37
C GLY A 102 -8.02 -22.38 -5.26
N THR A 103 -8.35 -21.91 -6.46
CA THR A 103 -7.39 -21.30 -7.40
C THR A 103 -7.46 -19.77 -7.43
N HIS A 104 -8.52 -19.18 -6.89
CA HIS A 104 -8.76 -17.75 -6.87
C HIS A 104 -9.14 -17.26 -5.48
N ALA A 105 -8.80 -16.01 -5.18
CA ALA A 105 -9.22 -15.31 -3.98
C ALA A 105 -9.70 -13.90 -4.33
N GLU A 106 -10.76 -13.46 -3.67
CA GLU A 106 -11.15 -12.05 -3.66
C GLU A 106 -10.24 -11.30 -2.70
N GLN A 107 -9.55 -10.30 -3.21
CA GLN A 107 -8.74 -9.36 -2.43
C GLN A 107 -9.57 -8.13 -2.09
N THR A 108 -9.56 -7.74 -0.81
CA THR A 108 -10.18 -6.50 -0.33
C THR A 108 -9.16 -5.70 0.48
N MET A 109 -9.25 -4.38 0.40
CA MET A 109 -8.35 -3.45 1.07
C MET A 109 -9.14 -2.50 1.95
N THR A 110 -8.75 -2.38 3.22
CA THR A 110 -9.43 -1.51 4.19
C THR A 110 -8.42 -0.64 4.92
N ILE A 111 -8.58 0.68 4.83
CA ILE A 111 -7.70 1.64 5.51
C ILE A 111 -7.93 1.53 7.03
N GLN A 112 -6.89 1.15 7.76
CA GLN A 112 -6.88 1.07 9.23
C GLN A 112 -6.37 2.35 9.86
N GLN A 113 -5.29 2.92 9.30
CA GLN A 113 -4.71 4.19 9.73
C GLN A 113 -4.50 5.09 8.52
N ARG A 114 -5.08 6.29 8.54
CA ARG A 114 -4.89 7.30 7.49
C ARG A 114 -3.56 8.05 7.69
N PRO A 115 -2.86 8.44 6.61
CA PRO A 115 -1.66 9.26 6.70
C PRO A 115 -2.05 10.71 7.06
N ARG A 116 -1.11 11.46 7.63
CA ARG A 116 -1.25 12.92 7.82
C ARG A 116 -1.10 13.66 6.49
N MET A 117 -0.26 13.14 5.61
CA MET A 117 -0.01 13.64 4.26
C MET A 117 -0.05 12.49 3.26
N LEU A 118 -0.87 12.61 2.20
CA LEU A 118 -0.99 11.56 1.19
C LEU A 118 -0.17 11.90 -0.05
N ILE A 119 0.72 10.99 -0.46
CA ILE A 119 1.43 11.06 -1.74
C ILE A 119 0.75 10.14 -2.74
N LEU A 120 0.39 10.70 -3.89
CA LEU A 120 -0.18 9.96 -5.02
C LEU A 120 0.78 10.02 -6.21
N HIS A 121 1.24 8.86 -6.63
CA HIS A 121 1.96 8.67 -7.89
C HIS A 121 0.96 8.27 -8.96
N LEU A 122 0.72 9.12 -9.96
CA LEU A 122 -0.19 8.80 -11.06
C LEU A 122 0.54 8.04 -12.15
N LYS A 123 0.14 6.78 -12.38
CA LYS A 123 0.70 5.94 -13.44
C LYS A 123 0.17 6.41 -14.80
N ARG A 124 0.97 7.22 -15.48
CA ARG A 124 0.63 7.81 -16.79
C ARG A 124 1.10 6.98 -17.98
N PHE A 125 1.98 6.02 -17.74
CA PHE A 125 2.55 5.19 -18.79
C PHE A 125 1.83 3.85 -18.83
N VAL A 126 1.43 3.47 -20.05
CA VAL A 126 0.72 2.23 -20.31
C VAL A 126 1.53 1.43 -21.31
N PHE A 127 1.67 0.14 -21.07
CA PHE A 127 2.33 -0.75 -22.01
C PHE A 127 1.35 -1.08 -23.14
N VAL A 128 1.72 -0.74 -24.37
CA VAL A 128 0.97 -1.11 -25.57
C VAL A 128 1.80 -2.13 -26.32
N GLU A 129 1.41 -3.40 -26.23
CA GLU A 129 1.97 -4.49 -27.02
C GLU A 129 1.59 -4.26 -28.49
N ARG A 130 2.59 -4.19 -29.37
CA ARG A 130 2.41 -4.02 -30.83
C ARG A 130 2.56 -5.34 -31.55
#